data_AF-A0A4S3JE87-F1
#
_entry.id   AF-A0A4S3JE87-F1
#
_cell.length_a   1.000
_cell.length_b   1.000
_cell.length_c   1.000
_cell.angle_alpha   90.00
_cell.angle_beta   90.00
_cell.angle_gamma   90.00
#
_symmetry.space_group_name_H-M   'P 1'
#
loop_
_entity.id
_entity.type
_entity.pdbx_description
1 polymer ?
#
loop_
_entity_poly.entity_id
_entity_poly.type
_entity_poly.pdbx_seq_one_letter_code
_entity_poly.pdbx_strand_id
1 'polypeptide(L)'
;MSQHTPWREKRLARGPLLDPQKAAKADRERFRRRKIESYKQLNDVFLDGLHSGRERRVYVLIMNRPKGAHGAIHYSTYNSHPRELWVPTAEEVAEHTSKIDKWDPSKFEEKGRNWATLIGITSDAKIELDLGSK
;
A
#
# COMPACT_ATOMS: atom_id res chain seq x y z
N MET A 1 -49.15 12.42 14.18
CA MET A 1 -47.79 12.66 14.73
C MET A 1 -46.80 11.80 13.94
N SER A 2 -45.96 12.41 13.09
CA SER A 2 -44.99 11.68 12.26
C SER A 2 -43.85 11.17 13.14
N GLN A 3 -43.80 9.86 13.39
CA GLN A 3 -42.65 9.26 14.07
C GLN A 3 -41.47 9.21 13.10
N HIS A 4 -40.61 10.22 13.17
CA HIS A 4 -39.31 10.19 12.50
C HIS A 4 -38.45 9.12 13.18
N THR A 5 -38.36 7.94 12.57
CA THR A 5 -37.38 6.91 12.98
C THR A 5 -35.98 7.53 12.96
N PRO A 6 -35.26 7.55 14.11
CA PRO A 6 -33.90 8.07 14.19
C PRO A 6 -33.00 7.43 13.14
N TRP A 7 -32.14 8.22 12.50
CA TRP A 7 -31.28 7.78 11.40
C TRP A 7 -30.37 6.58 11.77
N ARG A 8 -30.07 6.43 13.07
CA ARG A 8 -29.29 5.31 13.62
C ARG A 8 -30.04 3.98 13.52
N GLU A 9 -31.34 3.98 13.82
CA GLU A 9 -32.21 2.80 13.71
C GLU A 9 -32.43 2.40 12.25
N LYS A 10 -32.54 3.38 11.33
CA LYS A 10 -32.57 3.12 9.89
C LYS A 10 -31.28 2.45 9.37
N ARG A 11 -30.13 2.73 9.99
CA ARG A 11 -28.84 2.10 9.66
C ARG A 11 -28.72 0.69 10.22
N LEU A 12 -29.21 0.46 11.44
CA LEU A 12 -29.21 -0.86 12.07
C LEU A 12 -30.18 -1.83 11.37
N ALA A 13 -31.37 -1.35 10.98
CA ALA A 13 -32.39 -2.15 10.30
C ALA A 13 -32.00 -2.60 8.87
N ARG A 14 -30.98 -1.98 8.26
CA ARG A 14 -30.50 -2.37 6.92
C ARG A 14 -29.58 -3.58 6.91
N GLY A 15 -29.16 -4.07 8.09
CA GLY A 15 -28.29 -5.24 8.22
C GLY A 15 -26.93 -5.10 7.50
N PRO A 16 -26.01 -6.06 7.66
CA PRO A 16 -24.75 -6.14 6.92
C PRO A 16 -24.96 -6.73 5.51
N LEU A 17 -26.07 -6.43 4.83
CA LEU A 17 -26.21 -6.68 3.40
C LEU A 17 -25.45 -5.59 2.64
N LEU A 18 -24.12 -5.64 2.78
CA LEU A 18 -23.19 -4.88 1.95
C LEU A 18 -23.32 -5.44 0.54
N ASP A 19 -24.14 -4.76 -0.28
CA ASP A 19 -24.09 -4.87 -1.74
C ASP A 19 -22.61 -5.04 -2.17
N PRO A 20 -22.24 -6.20 -2.74
CA PRO A 20 -20.85 -6.50 -3.08
C PRO A 20 -20.20 -5.42 -3.94
N GLN A 21 -20.99 -4.70 -4.75
CA GLN A 21 -20.49 -3.58 -5.55
C GLN A 21 -20.12 -2.37 -4.70
N LYS A 22 -20.90 -2.07 -3.65
CA LYS A 22 -20.60 -0.99 -2.70
C LYS A 22 -19.38 -1.31 -1.85
N ALA A 23 -19.23 -2.56 -1.42
CA ALA A 23 -18.03 -3.03 -0.72
C ALA A 23 -16.79 -2.89 -1.62
N ALA A 24 -16.83 -3.42 -2.85
CA ALA A 24 -15.74 -3.31 -3.81
C ALA A 24 -15.38 -1.86 -4.15
N LYS A 25 -16.37 -0.95 -4.22
CA LYS A 25 -16.12 0.49 -4.38
C LYS A 25 -15.41 1.10 -3.17
N ALA A 26 -15.86 0.76 -1.96
CA ALA A 26 -15.25 1.25 -0.72
C ALA A 26 -13.80 0.77 -0.58
N ASP A 27 -13.52 -0.48 -0.94
CA ASP A 27 -12.16 -1.05 -0.85
C ASP A 27 -11.22 -0.42 -1.87
N ARG A 28 -11.67 -0.22 -3.12
CA ARG A 28 -10.91 0.54 -4.13
C ARG A 28 -10.57 1.94 -3.64
N GLU A 29 -11.51 2.62 -3.00
CA GLU A 29 -11.29 3.96 -2.46
C GLU A 29 -10.34 3.95 -1.25
N ARG A 30 -10.45 2.97 -0.34
CA ARG A 30 -9.47 2.78 0.76
C ARG A 30 -8.07 2.56 0.21
N PHE A 31 -7.92 1.68 -0.78
CA PHE A 31 -6.64 1.42 -1.42
C PHE A 31 -6.06 2.70 -2.05
N ARG A 32 -6.89 3.45 -2.80
CA ARG A 32 -6.46 4.72 -3.41
C ARG A 32 -5.97 5.73 -2.37
N ARG A 33 -6.69 5.90 -1.26
CA ARG A 33 -6.31 6.82 -0.18
C ARG A 33 -5.01 6.41 0.50
N ARG A 34 -4.86 5.13 0.84
CA ARG A 34 -3.63 4.60 1.46
C ARG A 34 -2.43 4.73 0.54
N LYS A 35 -2.60 4.46 -0.76
CA LYS A 35 -1.53 4.66 -1.75
C LYS A 35 -0.99 6.09 -1.71
N ILE A 36 -1.89 7.08 -1.67
CA ILE A 36 -1.52 8.50 -1.58
C ILE A 36 -0.81 8.80 -0.25
N GLU A 37 -1.32 8.27 0.86
CA GLU A 37 -0.73 8.44 2.18
C GLU A 37 0.69 7.85 2.24
N SER A 38 0.91 6.65 1.69
CA SER A 38 2.24 6.05 1.60
C SER A 38 3.21 6.93 0.81
N TYR A 39 2.79 7.50 -0.32
CA TYR A 39 3.66 8.42 -1.07
C TYR A 39 4.00 9.70 -0.28
N LYS A 40 3.07 10.23 0.52
CA LYS A 40 3.36 11.36 1.40
C LYS A 40 4.40 10.99 2.46
N GLN A 41 4.23 9.86 3.14
CA GLN A 41 5.18 9.39 4.14
C GLN A 41 6.58 9.19 3.54
N LEU A 42 6.68 8.64 2.32
CA LEU A 42 7.95 8.49 1.61
C LEU A 42 8.60 9.83 1.26
N ASN A 43 7.78 10.83 0.90
CA ASN A 43 8.26 12.18 0.68
C ASN A 43 8.74 12.83 1.99
N ASP A 44 8.07 12.60 3.10
CA ASP A 44 8.49 13.11 4.41
C ASP A 44 9.84 12.52 4.84
N VAL A 45 10.09 11.22 4.56
CA VAL A 45 11.41 10.58 4.79
C VAL A 45 12.52 11.24 3.96
N PHE A 46 12.21 11.63 2.72
CA PHE A 46 13.13 12.36 1.87
C PHE A 46 13.41 13.77 2.43
N LEU A 47 12.36 14.52 2.79
CA LEU A 47 12.49 15.86 3.36
C LEU A 47 13.25 15.86 4.70
N ASP A 48 13.04 14.85 5.54
CA ASP A 48 13.82 14.63 6.76
C ASP A 48 15.31 14.40 6.48
N GLY A 49 15.63 13.62 5.44
CA GLY A 49 17.01 13.47 4.96
C GLY A 49 17.63 14.82 4.59
N LEU A 50 16.89 15.60 3.79
CA LEU A 50 17.31 16.93 3.36
C LEU A 50 17.56 17.87 4.55
N HIS A 51 16.65 17.91 5.54
CA HIS A 51 16.80 18.72 6.74
C HIS A 51 17.95 18.29 7.65
N SER A 52 18.21 16.98 7.74
CA SER A 52 19.31 16.42 8.55
C SER A 52 20.67 16.49 7.84
N GLY A 53 20.73 17.04 6.63
CA GLY A 53 21.96 17.10 5.82
C GLY A 53 22.41 15.74 5.28
N ARG A 54 21.53 14.73 5.32
CA ARG A 54 21.81 13.39 4.77
C ARG A 54 21.23 13.26 3.38
N GLU A 55 22.06 12.92 2.41
CA GLU A 55 21.57 12.57 1.08
C GLU A 55 20.75 11.28 1.15
N ARG A 56 19.44 11.39 0.92
CA ARG A 56 18.52 10.27 0.81
C ARG A 56 17.83 10.33 -0.54
N ARG A 57 17.87 9.23 -1.27
CA ARG A 57 17.15 9.09 -2.54
C ARG A 57 16.11 7.99 -2.38
N VAL A 58 14.86 8.33 -2.65
CA VAL A 58 13.72 7.43 -2.49
C VAL A 58 13.07 7.18 -3.86
N TYR A 59 12.96 5.91 -4.23
CA TYR A 59 12.26 5.43 -5.41
C TYR A 59 11.35 4.27 -5.00
N VAL A 60 10.10 4.32 -5.45
CA VAL A 60 9.11 3.27 -5.18
C VAL A 60 8.36 2.93 -6.46
N LEU A 61 8.21 1.63 -6.71
CA LEU A 61 7.40 1.06 -7.78
C LEU A 61 6.30 0.20 -7.15
N ILE A 62 5.04 0.53 -7.43
CA ILE A 62 3.88 -0.27 -7.02
C ILE A 62 3.26 -0.87 -8.27
N MET A 63 3.27 -2.20 -8.34
CA MET A 63 2.52 -2.95 -9.34
C MET A 63 1.11 -3.23 -8.82
N ASN A 64 0.11 -2.73 -9.52
CA ASN A 64 -1.29 -3.04 -9.28
C ASN A 64 -1.75 -4.09 -10.30
N ARG A 65 -2.06 -5.29 -9.80
CA ARG A 65 -2.64 -6.38 -10.60
C ARG A 65 -4.16 -6.37 -10.39
N PRO A 66 -4.95 -5.87 -11.35
CA PRO A 66 -6.41 -5.98 -11.27
C PRO A 66 -6.86 -7.45 -11.25
N LYS A 67 -7.94 -7.73 -10.51
CA LYS A 67 -8.58 -9.05 -10.51
C LYS A 67 -9.39 -9.23 -11.81
N GLY A 68 -9.16 -10.33 -12.54
CA GLY A 68 -9.95 -10.74 -13.71
C GLY A 68 -9.12 -10.95 -14.98
N ALA A 69 -9.66 -11.74 -15.92
CA ALA A 69 -8.96 -12.19 -17.14
C ALA A 69 -8.54 -11.07 -18.11
N HIS A 70 -9.15 -9.88 -18.01
CA HIS A 70 -8.88 -8.73 -18.89
C HIS A 70 -8.21 -7.56 -18.16
N GLY A 71 -7.75 -7.79 -16.93
CA GLY A 71 -7.15 -6.73 -16.14
C GLY A 71 -5.71 -6.44 -16.57
N ALA A 72 -5.45 -5.25 -17.12
CA ALA A 72 -4.10 -4.81 -17.43
C ALA A 72 -3.31 -4.45 -16.17
N ILE A 73 -2.07 -4.93 -16.07
CA ILE A 73 -1.15 -4.55 -14.98
C ILE A 73 -0.89 -3.05 -15.08
N HIS A 74 -1.04 -2.34 -13.96
CA HIS A 74 -0.74 -0.93 -13.88
C HIS A 74 0.40 -0.69 -12.90
N TYR A 75 1.40 0.07 -13.32
CA TYR A 75 2.52 0.47 -12.47
C TYR A 75 2.34 1.93 -12.04
N SER A 76 2.51 2.19 -10.74
CA SER A 76 2.58 3.55 -10.19
C SER A 76 3.95 3.75 -9.55
N THR A 77 4.64 4.83 -9.89
CA THR A 77 5.97 5.15 -9.36
C THR A 77 5.97 6.42 -8.52
N TYR A 78 6.90 6.48 -7.58
CA TYR A 78 7.30 7.71 -6.88
C TYR A 78 8.81 7.85 -6.99
N ASN A 79 9.29 9.03 -7.39
CA ASN A 79 10.70 9.36 -7.50
C ASN A 79 10.95 10.72 -6.86
N SER A 80 11.77 10.73 -5.81
CA SER A 80 12.21 11.96 -5.10
C SER A 80 13.01 12.93 -5.98
N HIS A 81 13.74 12.44 -6.98
CA HIS A 81 14.54 13.24 -7.90
C HIS A 81 14.17 12.90 -9.35
N PRO A 82 13.00 13.37 -9.84
CA PRO A 82 12.46 12.95 -11.14
C PRO A 82 13.25 13.49 -12.35
N ARG A 83 14.14 14.46 -12.13
CA ARG A 83 14.98 15.06 -13.19
C ARG A 83 16.38 14.44 -13.26
N GLU A 84 16.72 13.58 -12.32
CA GLU A 84 18.04 12.94 -12.25
C GLU A 84 17.94 11.49 -12.70
N LEU A 85 18.97 11.03 -13.43
CA LEU A 85 19.12 9.62 -13.77
C LEU A 85 19.91 8.93 -12.65
N TRP A 86 19.18 8.43 -11.65
CA TRP A 86 19.80 7.83 -10.46
C TRP A 86 19.12 6.53 -10.00
N VAL A 87 17.92 6.24 -10.51
CA VAL A 87 17.19 5.03 -10.10
C VAL A 87 18.00 3.81 -10.54
N PRO A 88 18.46 2.97 -9.59
CA PRO A 88 19.34 1.87 -9.93
C PRO A 88 18.60 0.83 -10.77
N THR A 89 19.30 0.28 -11.75
CA THR A 89 18.85 -0.83 -12.57
C THR A 89 18.74 -2.11 -11.74
N ALA A 90 18.01 -3.10 -12.24
CA ALA A 90 17.88 -4.39 -11.57
C ALA A 90 19.24 -5.09 -11.38
N GLU A 91 20.15 -4.89 -12.33
CA GLU A 91 21.51 -5.45 -12.33
C GLU A 91 22.37 -4.79 -11.25
N GLU A 92 22.34 -3.46 -11.15
CA GLU A 92 23.06 -2.72 -10.10
C GLU A 92 22.57 -3.08 -8.69
N VAL A 93 21.26 -3.26 -8.52
CA VAL A 93 20.68 -3.74 -7.26
C VAL A 93 21.16 -5.16 -6.93
N ALA A 94 21.21 -6.05 -7.92
CA ALA A 94 21.66 -7.42 -7.74
C ALA A 94 23.13 -7.50 -7.33
N GLU A 95 24.00 -6.72 -7.98
CA GLU A 95 25.44 -6.66 -7.69
C GLU A 95 25.73 -6.14 -6.27
N HIS A 96 24.96 -5.16 -5.80
CA HIS A 96 25.17 -4.52 -4.50
C HIS A 96 24.35 -5.14 -3.37
N THR A 97 23.71 -6.30 -3.59
CA THR A 97 22.77 -6.95 -2.67
C THR A 97 23.31 -7.13 -1.25
N SER A 98 24.62 -7.34 -1.08
CA SER A 98 25.28 -7.52 0.22
C SER A 98 25.29 -6.28 1.10
N LYS A 99 25.07 -5.09 0.52
CA LYS A 99 25.00 -3.80 1.22
C LYS A 99 23.57 -3.29 1.38
N ILE A 100 22.57 -4.08 0.98
CA ILE A 100 21.15 -3.69 1.01
C ILE A 100 20.51 -4.23 2.29
N ASP A 101 20.01 -3.32 3.11
CA ASP A 101 19.08 -3.68 4.20
C ASP A 101 17.76 -4.17 3.60
N LYS A 102 17.50 -5.47 3.75
CA LYS A 102 16.27 -6.10 3.26
C LYS A 102 15.17 -6.01 4.30
N TRP A 103 14.06 -5.40 3.89
CA TRP A 103 12.81 -5.38 4.63
C TRP A 103 11.84 -6.36 3.98
N ASP A 104 11.48 -7.42 4.69
CA ASP A 104 10.51 -8.43 4.27
C ASP A 104 9.35 -8.48 5.27
N PRO A 105 8.20 -9.11 4.93
CA PRO A 105 7.04 -9.16 5.82
C PRO A 105 7.33 -9.63 7.25
N SER A 106 8.28 -10.56 7.44
CA SER A 106 8.63 -11.09 8.77
C SER A 106 9.23 -10.02 9.69
N LYS A 107 9.85 -8.96 9.13
CA LYS A 107 10.36 -7.81 9.89
C LYS A 107 9.25 -6.98 10.53
N PHE A 108 8.01 -7.14 10.06
CA PHE A 108 6.83 -6.49 10.60
C PHE A 108 5.97 -7.43 11.45
N GLU A 109 6.36 -8.70 11.57
CA GLU A 109 5.72 -9.69 12.44
C GLU A 109 6.38 -9.69 13.83
N GLU A 110 6.25 -8.59 14.56
CA GLU A 110 6.61 -8.59 15.98
C GLU A 110 5.53 -9.38 16.76
N LYS A 111 5.94 -10.41 17.53
CA LYS A 111 5.04 -11.24 18.36
C LYS A 111 4.15 -10.35 19.23
N GLY A 112 2.89 -10.18 18.81
CA GLY A 112 1.86 -9.47 19.57
C GLY A 112 1.55 -8.03 19.13
N ARG A 113 2.22 -7.47 18.12
CA ARG A 113 1.81 -6.19 17.51
C ARG A 113 1.39 -6.39 16.06
N ASN A 114 0.09 -6.34 15.83
CA ASN A 114 -0.48 -6.40 14.50
C ASN A 114 -0.27 -5.05 13.78
N TRP A 115 0.87 -4.89 13.10
CA TRP A 115 1.15 -3.71 12.26
C TRP A 115 0.15 -3.55 11.10
N ALA A 116 -0.59 -4.60 10.73
CA ALA A 116 -1.70 -4.49 9.79
C ALA A 116 -2.87 -3.67 10.36
N THR A 117 -2.91 -3.42 11.68
CA THR A 117 -3.85 -2.46 12.30
C THR A 117 -3.34 -1.02 12.20
N LEU A 118 -2.01 -0.82 12.13
CA LEU A 118 -1.37 0.50 11.95
C LEU A 118 -1.36 0.97 10.48
N ILE A 119 -1.26 0.04 9.52
CA ILE A 119 -1.36 0.33 8.07
C ILE A 119 -2.76 -0.05 7.51
N GLY A 120 -3.62 -0.61 8.37
CA GLY A 120 -5.00 -0.99 8.07
C GLY A 120 -5.16 -2.04 6.97
N ILE A 121 -4.12 -2.78 6.56
CA ILE A 121 -4.22 -3.83 5.54
C ILE A 121 -5.15 -4.92 6.08
N THR A 122 -6.43 -4.84 5.72
CA THR A 122 -7.38 -5.91 5.99
C THR A 122 -7.04 -7.05 5.07
N SER A 123 -6.65 -8.15 5.71
CA SER A 123 -6.52 -9.51 5.20
C SER A 123 -7.58 -9.82 4.14
N ASP A 124 -7.12 -10.05 2.90
CA ASP A 124 -7.79 -10.79 1.82
C ASP A 124 -7.00 -10.71 0.49
N ALA A 125 -5.87 -10.01 0.49
CA ALA A 125 -4.83 -10.24 -0.51
C ALA A 125 -3.98 -11.44 -0.07
N LYS A 126 -4.33 -12.64 -0.53
CA LYS A 126 -3.36 -13.74 -0.62
C LYS A 126 -2.19 -13.24 -1.46
N ILE A 127 -1.11 -12.85 -0.82
CA ILE A 127 0.19 -12.70 -1.47
C ILE A 127 0.71 -14.13 -1.61
N GLU A 128 0.32 -14.80 -2.69
CA GLU A 128 1.04 -16.00 -3.13
C GLU A 128 2.42 -15.53 -3.58
N LEU A 129 3.38 -15.64 -2.66
CA LEU A 129 4.80 -15.66 -2.99
C LEU A 129 5.03 -16.98 -3.73
N ASP A 130 4.99 -16.90 -5.06
CA ASP A 130 5.51 -17.96 -5.91
C ASP A 130 7.03 -18.02 -5.72
N LEU A 131 7.44 -18.77 -4.70
CA LEU A 131 8.81 -19.22 -4.55
C LEU A 131 9.01 -20.31 -5.58
N GLY A 132 9.41 -19.91 -6.79
CA GLY A 132 9.78 -20.81 -7.86
C GLY A 132 10.75 -21.87 -7.34
N SER A 133 10.25 -23.10 -7.24
CA SER A 133 11.06 -24.27 -6.98
C SER A 133 11.62 -24.77 -8.32
N LYS A 134 12.95 -24.91 -8.32
CA LYS A 134 13.86 -25.56 -9.29
C LYS A 134 13.26 -26.24 -10.51
#